data_AF-A0A8G2FF12-F1
#
_entry.id   AF-A0A8G2FF12-F1
#
_cell.length_a   1.000
_cell.length_b   1.000
_cell.length_c   1.000
_cell.angle_alpha   90.00
_cell.angle_beta   90.00
_cell.angle_gamma   90.00
#
_symmetry.space_group_name_H-M   'P 1'
#
loop_
_entity.id
_entity.type
_entity.pdbx_description
1 polymer ?
#
loop_
_entity_poly.entity_id
_entity_poly.type
_entity_poly.pdbx_seq_one_letter_code
_entity_poly.pdbx_strand_id
1 'polypeptide(L)'
;MSKTRTTEEWRYILGNGHWEAFNMAEIEVAAAPWAKALAGVERAWLCWNVDPAWCLIQQKLVREVGWTPVVGYDPRVGPPPLVEGAICIDFNAHFKLPTMWMHFPMEFVFLFCDRLAFWHSDLLVRRDVMRTLADQFAALPDGATAAVAPKEGNLAFLYPKARRYWELVGCTTRAASRSQFENAAGWWMDIWKHPSCSADMAAARNGYYYDHGTGIRYWHKKCRGDVRLIAEKMVSEGHCTRIGNNNYVIQSPDNSHRDLSLDLAGNFDLMHVLQRVRLNDLG
;
A
#
# COMPACT_ATOMS: atom_id res chain seq x y z
N MET A 1 -22.40 19.20 16.78
CA MET A 1 -22.80 17.98 17.50
C MET A 1 -22.06 16.81 16.88
N SER A 2 -21.03 16.29 17.55
CA SER A 2 -20.32 15.08 17.10
C SER A 2 -21.25 13.89 17.32
N LYS A 3 -21.77 13.29 16.25
CA LYS A 3 -22.44 11.98 16.37
C LYS A 3 -21.41 10.99 16.91
N THR A 4 -21.70 10.40 18.07
CA THR A 4 -20.89 9.29 18.61
C THR A 4 -20.90 8.18 17.56
N ARG A 5 -19.72 7.80 17.06
CA ARG A 5 -19.56 6.73 16.09
C ARG A 5 -20.03 5.41 16.70
N THR A 6 -20.69 4.57 15.90
CA THR A 6 -21.05 3.22 16.35
C THR A 6 -19.80 2.34 16.47
N THR A 7 -19.87 1.27 17.27
CA THR A 7 -18.79 0.27 17.36
C THR A 7 -18.45 -0.33 16.00
N GLU A 8 -19.44 -0.49 15.13
CA GLU A 8 -19.25 -1.01 13.77
C GLU A 8 -18.49 -0.02 12.88
N GLU A 9 -18.93 1.25 12.83
CA GLU A 9 -18.24 2.31 12.08
C GLU A 9 -16.78 2.44 12.52
N TRP A 10 -16.52 2.31 13.84
CA TRP A 10 -15.17 2.34 14.36
C TRP A 10 -14.31 1.22 13.79
N ARG A 11 -14.82 -0.03 13.71
CA ARG A 11 -14.04 -1.15 13.16
C ARG A 11 -13.61 -0.94 11.72
N TYR A 12 -14.44 -0.28 10.90
CA TYR A 12 -14.04 0.11 9.54
C TYR A 12 -12.92 1.17 9.55
N ILE A 13 -13.04 2.19 10.39
CA ILE A 13 -12.05 3.26 10.49
C ILE A 13 -10.68 2.71 10.93
N LEU A 14 -10.66 1.75 11.86
CA LEU A 14 -9.44 1.07 12.28
C LEU A 14 -8.73 0.39 11.11
N GLY A 15 -9.48 -0.38 10.31
CA GLY A 15 -8.96 -1.09 9.14
C GLY A 15 -8.46 -0.20 8.00
N ASN A 16 -8.88 1.07 7.97
CA ASN A 16 -8.52 1.99 6.90
C ASN A 16 -7.27 2.81 7.21
N GLY A 17 -6.88 3.00 8.48
CA GLY A 17 -5.76 3.88 8.78
C GLY A 17 -5.64 4.44 10.19
N HIS A 18 -6.38 3.92 11.18
CA HIS A 18 -6.46 4.56 12.49
C HIS A 18 -5.68 3.77 13.56
N TRP A 19 -4.73 4.42 14.22
CA TRP A 19 -3.78 3.78 15.13
C TRP A 19 -4.36 3.29 16.46
N GLU A 20 -5.46 3.88 16.93
CA GLU A 20 -5.97 3.72 18.30
C GLU A 20 -6.32 2.28 18.72
N ALA A 21 -6.47 1.33 17.80
CA ALA A 21 -6.76 -0.07 18.15
C ALA A 21 -5.59 -1.04 18.03
N PHE A 22 -4.41 -0.59 17.60
CA PHE A 22 -3.29 -1.49 17.40
C PHE A 22 -2.28 -1.36 18.53
N ASN A 23 -2.04 -2.47 19.22
CA ASN A 23 -0.91 -2.59 20.13
C ASN A 23 0.17 -3.48 19.52
N MET A 24 1.43 -3.22 19.88
CA MET A 24 2.57 -3.89 19.25
C MET A 24 2.64 -5.38 19.55
N ALA A 25 2.25 -5.81 20.75
CA ALA A 25 2.26 -7.22 21.11
C ALA A 25 1.29 -8.03 20.23
N GLU A 26 0.09 -7.50 19.97
CA GLU A 26 -0.87 -8.11 19.05
C GLU A 26 -0.36 -8.14 17.61
N ILE A 27 0.31 -7.08 17.15
CA ILE A 27 0.90 -7.03 15.81
C ILE A 27 2.00 -8.09 15.66
N GLU A 28 2.88 -8.25 16.65
CA GLU A 28 3.93 -9.27 16.62
C GLU A 28 3.34 -10.69 16.57
N VAL A 29 2.27 -10.95 17.34
CA VAL A 29 1.54 -12.22 17.30
C VAL A 29 0.90 -12.44 15.92
N ALA A 30 0.26 -11.41 15.36
CA ALA A 30 -0.35 -11.48 14.04
C ALA A 30 0.68 -11.69 12.92
N ALA A 31 1.88 -11.11 13.04
CA ALA A 31 2.94 -11.19 12.04
C ALA A 31 3.70 -12.52 12.03
N ALA A 32 3.73 -13.26 13.14
CA ALA A 32 4.40 -14.56 13.23
C ALA A 32 4.00 -15.58 12.13
N PRO A 33 2.70 -15.82 11.84
CA PRO A 33 2.31 -16.69 10.73
C PRO A 33 2.68 -16.11 9.35
N TRP A 34 2.73 -14.78 9.18
CA TRP A 34 3.18 -14.16 7.92
C TRP A 34 4.66 -14.42 7.69
N ALA A 35 5.48 -14.27 8.74
CA ALA A 35 6.91 -14.55 8.70
C ALA A 35 7.19 -16.01 8.36
N LYS A 36 6.39 -16.93 8.94
CA LYS A 36 6.46 -18.36 8.61
C LYS A 36 6.09 -18.63 7.14
N ALA A 37 5.06 -17.96 6.63
CA ALA A 37 4.62 -18.12 5.24
C ALA A 37 5.66 -17.63 4.23
N LEU A 38 6.44 -16.60 4.58
CA LEU A 38 7.48 -16.03 3.71
C LEU A 38 8.90 -16.51 4.04
N ALA A 39 9.05 -17.55 4.86
CA ALA A 39 10.35 -18.10 5.18
C ALA A 39 11.08 -18.58 3.91
N GLY A 40 12.26 -18.02 3.65
CA GLY A 40 13.07 -18.33 2.46
C GLY A 40 12.66 -17.58 1.18
N VAL A 41 11.67 -16.68 1.24
CA VAL A 41 11.27 -15.85 0.09
C VAL A 41 12.12 -14.57 0.05
N GLU A 42 13.05 -14.50 -0.91
CA GLU A 42 13.93 -13.33 -1.05
C GLU A 42 13.27 -12.14 -1.76
N ARG A 43 12.34 -12.42 -2.68
CA ARG A 43 11.74 -11.44 -3.61
C ARG A 43 10.22 -11.48 -3.53
N ALA A 44 9.68 -11.03 -2.40
CA ALA A 44 8.23 -10.95 -2.18
C ALA A 44 7.63 -9.69 -2.82
N TRP A 45 6.52 -9.84 -3.55
CA TRP A 45 5.75 -8.73 -4.11
C TRP A 45 4.28 -8.83 -3.73
N LEU A 46 3.79 -7.88 -2.94
CA LEU A 46 2.41 -7.82 -2.47
C LEU A 46 1.45 -7.47 -3.62
N CYS A 47 0.53 -8.38 -3.91
CA CYS A 47 -0.65 -8.18 -4.73
C CYS A 47 -1.86 -8.11 -3.81
N TRP A 48 -2.48 -6.93 -3.66
CA TRP A 48 -3.63 -6.75 -2.77
C TRP A 48 -4.94 -6.94 -3.52
N ASN A 49 -5.73 -7.94 -3.13
CA ASN A 49 -6.97 -8.26 -3.79
C ASN A 49 -8.11 -7.35 -3.33
N VAL A 50 -8.63 -6.57 -4.26
CA VAL A 50 -9.98 -5.95 -4.20
C VAL A 50 -10.85 -6.39 -5.38
N ASP A 51 -10.26 -7.00 -6.41
CA ASP A 51 -10.96 -7.61 -7.53
C ASP A 51 -10.14 -8.84 -7.99
N PRO A 52 -10.74 -10.06 -7.98
CA PRO A 52 -9.99 -11.28 -8.28
C PRO A 52 -9.36 -11.33 -9.67
N ALA A 53 -10.00 -10.74 -10.69
CA ALA A 53 -9.49 -10.74 -12.04
C ALA A 53 -8.28 -9.80 -12.16
N TRP A 54 -8.39 -8.59 -11.60
CA TRP A 54 -7.26 -7.65 -11.54
C TRP A 54 -6.07 -8.23 -10.76
N CYS A 55 -6.35 -8.82 -9.60
CA CYS A 55 -5.31 -9.42 -8.77
C CYS A 55 -4.61 -10.58 -9.49
N LEU A 56 -5.34 -11.37 -10.28
CA LEU A 56 -4.75 -12.46 -11.06
C LEU A 56 -3.77 -11.94 -12.13
N ILE A 57 -4.09 -10.84 -12.82
CA ILE A 57 -3.17 -10.21 -13.78
C ILE A 57 -1.91 -9.72 -13.06
N GLN A 58 -2.08 -9.05 -11.92
CA GLN A 58 -0.98 -8.60 -11.07
C GLN A 58 -0.06 -9.75 -10.68
N GLN A 59 -0.61 -10.86 -10.21
CA GLN A 59 0.16 -12.06 -9.88
C GLN A 59 0.94 -12.62 -11.08
N LYS A 60 0.32 -12.70 -12.27
CA LYS A 60 0.99 -13.15 -13.50
C LYS A 60 2.20 -12.26 -13.83
N LEU A 61 2.04 -10.94 -13.75
CA LEU A 61 3.13 -9.97 -14.00
C LEU A 61 4.28 -10.10 -13.02
N VAL A 62 3.99 -10.26 -11.73
CA VAL A 62 5.01 -10.48 -10.69
C VAL A 62 5.82 -11.74 -10.99
N ARG A 63 5.13 -12.84 -11.35
CA ARG A 63 5.79 -14.10 -11.70
C ARG A 63 6.65 -13.97 -12.96
N GLU A 64 6.18 -13.25 -13.98
CA GLU A 64 6.95 -13.01 -15.22
C GLU A 64 8.32 -12.35 -14.98
N VAL A 65 8.46 -11.55 -13.92
CA VAL A 65 9.73 -10.91 -13.56
C VAL A 65 10.53 -11.64 -12.47
N GLY A 66 10.16 -12.88 -12.16
CA GLY A 66 10.89 -13.74 -11.24
C GLY A 66 10.77 -13.34 -9.77
N TRP A 67 9.71 -12.60 -9.41
CA TRP A 67 9.35 -12.32 -8.02
C TRP A 67 8.23 -13.29 -7.59
N THR A 68 8.12 -13.51 -6.28
CA THR A 68 7.07 -14.34 -5.69
C THR A 68 5.84 -13.47 -5.38
N PRO A 69 4.68 -13.74 -5.99
CA PRO A 69 3.45 -13.05 -5.63
C PRO A 69 3.04 -13.40 -4.21
N VAL A 70 2.97 -12.39 -3.35
CA VAL A 70 2.37 -12.49 -2.01
C VAL A 70 1.00 -11.88 -2.09
N VAL A 71 -0.04 -12.66 -1.86
CA VAL A 71 -1.43 -12.25 -2.08
C VAL A 71 -2.09 -11.96 -0.75
N GLY A 72 -2.39 -10.69 -0.49
CA GLY A 72 -3.27 -10.24 0.59
C GLY A 72 -4.63 -9.84 0.03
N TYR A 73 -5.63 -9.59 0.87
CA TYR A 73 -6.98 -9.27 0.39
C TYR A 73 -7.78 -8.42 1.37
N ASP A 74 -8.67 -7.59 0.82
CA ASP A 74 -9.73 -6.99 1.63
C ASP A 74 -10.70 -8.10 2.09
N PRO A 75 -11.02 -8.21 3.39
CA PRO A 75 -11.92 -9.23 3.94
C PRO A 75 -13.30 -9.30 3.28
N ARG A 76 -13.78 -8.21 2.68
CA ARG A 76 -15.07 -8.15 1.96
C ARG A 76 -15.06 -8.94 0.66
N VAL A 77 -13.89 -9.06 0.04
CA VAL A 77 -13.70 -9.75 -1.25
C VAL A 77 -13.17 -11.16 -1.03
N GLY A 78 -12.28 -11.34 -0.05
CA GLY A 78 -11.63 -12.62 0.23
C GLY A 78 -10.48 -12.95 -0.72
N PRO A 79 -9.90 -14.15 -0.63
CA PRO A 79 -8.74 -14.54 -1.44
C PRO A 79 -9.12 -14.76 -2.92
N PRO A 80 -8.29 -14.31 -3.88
CA PRO A 80 -8.50 -14.60 -5.31
C PRO A 80 -7.93 -15.97 -5.70
N PRO A 81 -8.19 -16.45 -6.92
CA PRO A 81 -7.39 -17.53 -7.52
C PRO A 81 -5.89 -17.20 -7.48
N LEU A 82 -5.08 -18.23 -7.25
CA LEU A 82 -3.62 -18.09 -7.13
C LEU A 82 -2.92 -18.64 -8.36
N VAL A 83 -1.93 -17.90 -8.87
CA VAL A 83 -0.98 -18.47 -9.84
C VAL A 83 -0.04 -19.45 -9.14
N GLU A 84 0.51 -20.39 -9.89
CA GLU A 84 1.54 -21.31 -9.38
C GLU A 84 2.69 -20.54 -8.71
N GLY A 85 3.06 -20.97 -7.50
CA GLY A 85 4.12 -20.36 -6.69
C GLY A 85 3.70 -19.12 -5.89
N ALA A 86 2.47 -18.61 -6.05
CA ALA A 86 1.97 -17.52 -5.21
C ALA A 86 1.68 -17.99 -3.78
N ILE A 87 1.88 -17.08 -2.82
CA ILE A 87 1.65 -17.32 -1.39
C ILE A 87 0.51 -16.42 -0.92
N CYS A 88 -0.60 -17.01 -0.49
CA CYS A 88 -1.72 -16.25 0.06
C CYS A 88 -1.57 -16.08 1.58
N ILE A 89 -1.77 -14.85 2.06
CA ILE A 89 -1.69 -14.51 3.48
C ILE A 89 -2.94 -13.70 3.85
N ASP A 90 -3.69 -14.21 4.83
CA ASP A 90 -4.73 -13.45 5.49
C ASP A 90 -4.12 -12.52 6.55
N PHE A 91 -3.79 -11.29 6.16
CA PHE A 91 -3.27 -10.27 7.06
C PHE A 91 -4.29 -9.83 8.13
N ASN A 92 -5.57 -10.15 7.95
CA ASN A 92 -6.65 -9.78 8.87
C ASN A 92 -7.13 -10.94 9.75
N ALA A 93 -6.60 -12.16 9.60
CA ALA A 93 -7.07 -13.34 10.34
C ALA A 93 -7.08 -13.15 11.86
N HIS A 94 -6.09 -12.42 12.40
CA HIS A 94 -6.00 -12.12 13.82
C HIS A 94 -7.00 -11.05 14.26
N PHE A 95 -7.06 -9.92 13.54
CA PHE A 95 -7.82 -8.73 13.94
C PHE A 95 -9.31 -8.81 13.61
N LYS A 96 -9.68 -9.59 12.58
CA LYS A 96 -11.07 -9.80 12.14
C LYS A 96 -11.81 -8.47 11.87
N LEU A 97 -11.11 -7.48 11.33
CA LEU A 97 -11.71 -6.21 10.93
C LEU A 97 -12.59 -6.42 9.70
N PRO A 98 -13.66 -5.62 9.54
CA PRO A 98 -14.54 -5.73 8.37
C PRO A 98 -13.86 -5.26 7.08
N THR A 99 -12.76 -4.51 7.18
CA THR A 99 -11.87 -4.12 6.10
C THR A 99 -10.45 -4.04 6.64
N MET A 100 -9.47 -4.17 5.76
CA MET A 100 -8.06 -3.89 6.05
C MET A 100 -7.44 -3.35 4.78
N TRP A 101 -6.64 -2.29 4.87
CA TRP A 101 -5.94 -1.76 3.70
C TRP A 101 -4.53 -2.34 3.61
N MET A 102 -4.02 -2.47 2.38
CA MET A 102 -2.67 -3.01 2.10
C MET A 102 -1.55 -2.30 2.85
N HIS A 103 -1.76 -1.03 3.21
CA HIS A 103 -0.81 -0.24 3.98
C HIS A 103 -0.51 -0.85 5.36
N PHE A 104 -1.43 -1.66 5.91
CA PHE A 104 -1.27 -2.24 7.24
C PHE A 104 -0.09 -3.22 7.26
N PRO A 105 -0.08 -4.28 6.43
CA PRO A 105 1.11 -5.14 6.36
C PRO A 105 2.36 -4.41 5.84
N MET A 106 2.22 -3.39 4.98
CA MET A 106 3.37 -2.61 4.50
C MET A 106 4.10 -1.85 5.64
N GLU A 107 3.38 -1.46 6.69
CA GLU A 107 3.95 -0.80 7.86
C GLU A 107 4.92 -1.71 8.61
N PHE A 108 4.63 -3.02 8.63
CA PHE A 108 5.29 -4.00 9.49
C PHE A 108 6.19 -4.98 8.76
N VAL A 109 6.65 -4.64 7.55
CA VAL A 109 7.58 -5.48 6.75
C VAL A 109 8.73 -6.02 7.59
N PHE A 110 9.27 -5.20 8.50
CA PHE A 110 10.39 -5.58 9.37
C PHE A 110 10.15 -6.82 10.25
N LEU A 111 8.89 -7.18 10.48
CA LEU A 111 8.50 -8.35 11.28
C LEU A 111 8.51 -9.66 10.49
N PHE A 112 8.34 -9.62 9.17
CA PHE A 112 7.98 -10.84 8.42
C PHE A 112 8.72 -11.10 7.10
N CYS A 113 9.43 -10.13 6.53
CA CYS A 113 10.28 -10.40 5.37
C CYS A 113 11.47 -9.43 5.25
N ASP A 114 12.44 -9.79 4.42
CA ASP A 114 13.63 -8.95 4.18
C ASP A 114 13.33 -7.75 3.28
N ARG A 115 12.36 -7.93 2.38
CA ARG A 115 11.94 -6.94 1.40
C ARG A 115 10.54 -7.24 0.91
N LEU A 116 9.73 -6.21 0.80
CA LEU A 116 8.42 -6.28 0.20
C LEU A 116 8.28 -5.23 -0.89
N ALA A 117 8.23 -5.68 -2.15
CA ALA A 117 7.68 -4.87 -3.23
C ALA A 117 6.14 -4.86 -3.13
N PHE A 118 5.50 -3.83 -3.65
CA PHE A 118 4.04 -3.72 -3.67
C PHE A 118 3.61 -2.79 -4.80
N TRP A 119 2.35 -2.90 -5.21
CA TRP A 119 1.65 -1.85 -5.93
C TRP A 119 0.23 -1.72 -5.41
N HIS A 120 -0.40 -0.59 -5.72
CA HIS A 120 -1.79 -0.33 -5.43
C HIS A 120 -2.70 -1.27 -6.25
N SER A 121 -3.87 -1.61 -5.70
CA SER A 121 -4.76 -2.63 -6.28
C SER A 121 -5.42 -2.20 -7.60
N ASP A 122 -5.43 -0.91 -7.92
CA ASP A 122 -5.97 -0.33 -9.17
C ASP A 122 -4.87 0.06 -10.20
N LEU A 123 -3.66 -0.49 -10.03
CA LEU A 123 -2.53 -0.27 -10.94
C LEU A 123 -2.19 -1.52 -11.74
N LEU A 124 -2.08 -1.38 -13.06
CA LEU A 124 -1.43 -2.35 -13.95
C LEU A 124 -0.36 -1.64 -14.77
N VAL A 125 0.86 -2.15 -14.79
CA VAL A 125 1.98 -1.53 -15.55
C VAL A 125 2.40 -2.40 -16.72
N ARG A 126 2.99 -1.79 -17.74
CA ARG A 126 3.58 -2.51 -18.87
C ARG A 126 4.70 -3.45 -18.41
N ARG A 127 4.96 -4.51 -19.17
CA ARG A 127 6.02 -5.50 -18.86
C ARG A 127 7.43 -4.91 -18.77
N ASP A 128 7.76 -3.94 -19.62
CA ASP A 128 9.07 -3.25 -19.60
C ASP A 128 9.24 -2.38 -18.35
N VAL A 129 8.17 -1.71 -17.93
CA VAL A 129 8.11 -1.00 -16.65
C VAL A 129 8.25 -2.00 -15.50
N MET A 130 7.55 -3.13 -15.55
CA MET A 130 7.62 -4.15 -14.50
C MET A 130 9.04 -4.71 -14.33
N ARG A 131 9.74 -5.03 -15.44
CA ARG A 131 11.15 -5.45 -15.40
C ARG A 131 12.05 -4.39 -14.78
N THR A 132 11.88 -3.13 -15.18
CA THR A 132 12.65 -2.01 -14.65
C THR A 132 12.45 -1.86 -13.13
N LEU A 133 11.21 -1.95 -12.66
CA LEU A 133 10.88 -1.87 -11.24
C LEU A 133 11.45 -3.08 -10.48
N ALA A 134 11.32 -4.28 -11.02
CA ALA A 134 11.87 -5.50 -10.44
C ALA A 134 13.39 -5.42 -10.24
N ASP A 135 14.13 -4.93 -11.23
CA ASP A 135 15.58 -4.74 -11.14
C ASP A 135 15.94 -3.67 -10.10
N GLN A 136 15.23 -2.53 -10.11
CA GLN A 136 15.41 -1.47 -9.11
C GLN A 136 15.16 -1.97 -7.69
N PHE A 137 14.10 -2.74 -7.49
CA PHE A 137 13.72 -3.25 -6.18
C PHE A 137 14.65 -4.35 -5.69
N ALA A 138 15.17 -5.19 -6.60
CA ALA A 138 16.18 -6.19 -6.25
C ALA A 138 17.51 -5.55 -5.83
N ALA A 139 17.89 -4.44 -6.48
CA ALA A 139 19.13 -3.71 -6.20
C ALA A 139 19.02 -2.71 -5.03
N LEU A 140 17.82 -2.46 -4.49
CA LEU A 140 17.60 -1.48 -3.44
C LEU A 140 18.29 -1.95 -2.13
N PRO A 141 19.23 -1.20 -1.53
CA PRO A 141 19.96 -1.66 -0.35
C PRO A 141 19.04 -1.80 0.87
N ASP A 142 19.41 -2.68 1.82
CA ASP A 142 18.71 -2.73 3.10
C ASP A 142 18.87 -1.39 3.84
N GLY A 143 17.78 -0.90 4.40
CA GLY A 143 17.68 0.45 4.96
C GLY A 143 17.08 1.50 4.00
N ALA A 144 16.79 1.14 2.75
CA ALA A 144 16.11 2.01 1.80
C ALA A 144 14.68 1.59 1.45
N THR A 145 13.89 2.56 1.00
CA THR A 145 12.54 2.36 0.41
C THR A 145 12.48 2.98 -0.98
N ALA A 146 11.74 2.38 -1.90
CA ALA A 146 11.34 2.99 -3.17
C ALA A 146 9.89 3.45 -3.10
N ALA A 147 9.60 4.65 -3.61
CA ALA A 147 8.27 5.25 -3.57
C ALA A 147 8.01 6.15 -4.79
N VAL A 148 6.76 6.23 -5.25
CA VAL A 148 6.39 7.15 -6.34
C VAL A 148 6.36 8.60 -5.85
N ALA A 149 7.12 9.45 -6.54
CA ALA A 149 7.11 10.89 -6.33
C ALA A 149 6.03 11.53 -7.20
N PRO A 150 4.97 12.14 -6.61
CA PRO A 150 3.95 12.81 -7.39
C PRO A 150 4.50 14.01 -8.14
N LYS A 151 3.89 14.31 -9.29
CA LYS A 151 4.12 15.53 -10.05
C LYS A 151 3.51 16.71 -9.29
N GLU A 152 4.35 17.37 -8.51
CA GLU A 152 3.97 18.54 -7.75
C GLU A 152 4.07 19.81 -8.61
N GLY A 153 3.01 20.63 -8.60
CA GLY A 153 3.03 21.97 -9.18
C GLY A 153 3.66 23.01 -8.24
N ASN A 154 3.83 24.24 -8.74
CA ASN A 154 4.48 25.32 -7.99
C ASN A 154 3.82 25.63 -6.63
N LEU A 155 2.50 25.40 -6.49
CA LEU A 155 1.77 25.61 -5.23
C LEU A 155 2.19 24.64 -4.12
N ALA A 156 2.78 23.48 -4.44
CA ALA A 156 3.26 22.54 -3.44
C ALA A 156 4.38 23.13 -2.55
N PHE A 157 5.07 24.18 -3.04
CA PHE A 157 6.04 24.92 -2.23
C PHE A 157 5.38 25.65 -1.06
N LEU A 158 4.15 26.16 -1.24
CA LEU A 158 3.41 26.91 -0.21
C LEU A 158 2.82 25.99 0.87
N TYR A 159 2.61 24.71 0.57
CA TYR A 159 1.97 23.75 1.48
C TYR A 159 2.84 22.50 1.71
N PRO A 160 4.05 22.63 2.30
CA PRO A 160 4.99 21.53 2.42
C PRO A 160 4.52 20.38 3.32
N LYS A 161 3.55 20.65 4.22
CA LYS A 161 2.91 19.67 5.10
C LYS A 161 1.76 18.91 4.43
N ALA A 162 1.25 19.39 3.28
CA ALA A 162 0.21 18.73 2.49
C ALA A 162 0.77 17.68 1.50
N ARG A 163 2.10 17.53 1.45
CA ARG A 163 2.80 16.69 0.47
C ARG A 163 3.02 15.28 1.01
N ARG A 164 2.91 14.30 0.12
CA ARG A 164 3.12 12.87 0.39
C ARG A 164 3.84 12.19 -0.77
N TYR A 165 4.36 10.99 -0.54
CA TYR A 165 4.63 10.06 -1.64
C TYR A 165 3.40 9.23 -1.95
N TRP A 166 3.32 8.71 -3.16
CA TRP A 166 2.21 7.88 -3.60
C TRP A 166 2.53 6.40 -3.42
N GLU A 167 1.58 5.69 -2.83
CA GLU A 167 1.48 4.24 -2.62
C GLU A 167 1.18 3.44 -3.91
N LEU A 168 1.43 4.01 -5.09
CA LEU A 168 1.11 3.35 -6.36
C LEU A 168 1.97 2.13 -6.62
N VAL A 169 3.28 2.26 -6.44
CA VAL A 169 4.23 1.16 -6.53
C VAL A 169 5.45 1.49 -5.68
N GLY A 170 6.03 0.50 -5.04
CA GLY A 170 7.16 0.73 -4.18
C GLY A 170 7.77 -0.56 -3.67
N CYS A 171 8.81 -0.39 -2.88
CA CYS A 171 9.50 -1.49 -2.24
C CYS A 171 10.09 -1.02 -0.93
N THR A 172 9.88 -1.77 0.15
CA THR A 172 10.43 -1.44 1.47
C THR A 172 11.30 -2.59 1.94
N THR A 173 12.52 -2.28 2.38
CA THR A 173 13.43 -3.25 3.00
C THR A 173 13.17 -3.37 4.50
N ARG A 174 13.58 -4.48 5.12
CA ARG A 174 13.39 -4.75 6.55
C ARG A 174 13.93 -3.63 7.43
N ALA A 175 15.17 -3.17 7.20
CA ALA A 175 15.74 -2.11 8.02
C ALA A 175 15.08 -0.75 7.76
N ALA A 176 14.62 -0.47 6.54
CA ALA A 176 13.84 0.73 6.24
C ALA A 176 12.51 0.73 7.00
N SER A 177 11.76 -0.37 6.94
CA SER A 177 10.48 -0.53 7.64
C SER A 177 10.65 -0.39 9.15
N ARG A 178 11.69 -0.99 9.74
CA ARG A 178 12.00 -0.81 11.17
C ARG A 178 12.28 0.65 11.51
N SER A 179 13.15 1.30 10.73
CA SER A 179 13.49 2.72 10.92
C SER A 179 12.25 3.63 10.79
N GLN A 180 11.39 3.36 9.81
CA GLN A 180 10.14 4.08 9.61
C GLN A 180 9.23 3.96 10.84
N PHE A 181 9.04 2.74 11.34
CA PHE A 181 8.22 2.47 12.51
C PHE A 181 8.77 3.14 13.78
N GLU A 182 10.06 3.01 14.05
CA GLU A 182 10.73 3.65 15.21
C GLU A 182 10.67 5.19 15.13
N ASN A 183 10.67 5.74 13.92
CA ASN A 183 10.49 7.17 13.69
C ASN A 183 9.02 7.59 13.58
N ALA A 184 8.05 6.68 13.79
CA ALA A 184 6.62 6.95 13.63
C ALA A 184 6.26 7.57 12.25
N ALA A 185 6.87 7.05 11.19
CA ALA A 185 6.88 7.69 9.87
C ALA A 185 6.81 6.66 8.72
N GLY A 186 5.83 5.76 8.77
CA GLY A 186 5.59 4.72 7.77
C GLY A 186 4.55 5.05 6.70
N TRP A 187 3.92 4.01 6.18
CA TRP A 187 2.94 4.05 5.08
C TRP A 187 1.50 4.29 5.56
N TRP A 188 1.20 3.87 6.80
CA TRP A 188 -0.13 4.08 7.39
C TRP A 188 -0.46 5.58 7.58
N MET A 189 -1.74 5.90 7.76
CA MET A 189 -2.18 7.29 7.91
C MET A 189 -1.77 7.89 9.27
N ASP A 190 -1.92 9.20 9.38
CA ASP A 190 -1.96 9.93 10.65
C ASP A 190 -0.73 9.78 11.57
N ILE A 191 0.44 10.12 11.04
CA ILE A 191 1.74 9.89 11.68
C ILE A 191 1.93 10.52 13.07
N TRP A 192 1.11 11.51 13.45
CA TRP A 192 1.20 12.11 14.79
C TRP A 192 0.51 11.24 15.87
N LYS A 193 -0.38 10.33 15.48
CA LYS A 193 -1.02 9.34 16.35
C LYS A 193 -0.34 7.97 16.34
N HIS A 194 0.74 7.81 15.59
CA HIS A 194 1.46 6.55 15.48
C HIS A 194 1.93 6.07 16.87
N PRO A 195 1.91 4.77 17.19
CA PRO A 195 2.26 4.25 18.52
C PRO A 195 3.68 4.61 19.01
N SER A 196 4.67 4.64 18.11
CA SER A 196 6.04 5.14 18.42
C SER A 196 6.17 6.67 18.55
N CYS A 197 5.09 7.43 18.39
CA CYS A 197 5.14 8.89 18.41
C CYS A 197 5.16 9.39 19.87
N SER A 198 6.25 10.02 20.30
CA SER A 198 6.27 10.72 21.59
C SER A 198 5.38 11.97 21.55
N ALA A 199 5.06 12.54 22.72
CA ALA A 199 4.25 13.77 22.80
C ALA A 199 4.86 14.93 21.99
N ASP A 200 6.18 15.10 22.03
CA ASP A 200 6.89 16.13 21.28
C ASP A 200 6.85 15.87 19.76
N MET A 201 7.01 14.61 19.35
CA MET A 201 6.86 14.21 17.95
C MET A 201 5.44 14.49 17.46
N ALA A 202 4.43 14.16 18.27
CA ALA A 202 3.02 14.37 17.93
C ALA A 202 2.73 15.87 17.74
N ALA A 203 3.20 16.72 18.65
CA ALA A 203 3.05 18.17 18.55
C ALA A 203 3.70 18.73 17.27
N ALA A 204 4.90 18.27 16.91
CA ALA A 204 5.62 18.72 15.71
C ALA A 204 4.96 18.26 14.40
N ARG A 205 4.32 17.08 14.44
CA ARG A 205 3.69 16.42 13.28
C ARG A 205 2.22 16.74 13.13
N ASN A 206 1.61 17.34 14.14
CA ASN A 206 0.26 17.87 14.03
C ASN A 206 0.19 18.88 12.86
N GLY A 207 -0.84 18.72 12.02
CA GLY A 207 -1.04 19.49 10.80
C GLY A 207 -0.28 19.00 9.56
N TYR A 208 0.43 17.86 9.63
CA TYR A 208 0.76 17.12 8.40
C TYR A 208 -0.48 16.47 7.80
N TYR A 209 -0.44 16.22 6.50
CA TYR A 209 -1.59 15.66 5.77
C TYR A 209 -2.02 14.30 6.34
N TYR A 210 -3.34 14.14 6.49
CA TYR A 210 -3.95 12.89 6.92
C TYR A 210 -4.14 11.98 5.71
N ASP A 211 -3.05 11.34 5.25
CA ASP A 211 -3.08 10.40 4.13
C ASP A 211 -1.85 9.48 4.14
N HIS A 212 -1.96 8.36 3.45
CA HIS A 212 -0.90 7.37 3.28
C HIS A 212 0.33 7.96 2.58
N GLY A 213 1.52 7.41 2.87
CA GLY A 213 2.77 7.90 2.28
C GLY A 213 3.22 9.30 2.76
N THR A 214 2.43 10.00 3.59
CA THR A 214 2.88 11.21 4.29
C THR A 214 4.03 10.89 5.24
N GLY A 215 3.96 9.76 5.94
CA GLY A 215 5.01 9.28 6.82
C GLY A 215 6.31 8.98 6.10
N ILE A 216 6.26 8.23 5.00
CA ILE A 216 7.46 7.95 4.19
C ILE A 216 8.15 9.24 3.71
N ARG A 217 7.37 10.24 3.29
CA ARG A 217 7.93 11.55 2.93
C ARG A 217 8.54 12.26 4.14
N TYR A 218 7.89 12.21 5.29
CA TYR A 218 8.42 12.75 6.54
C TYR A 218 9.74 12.05 6.91
N TRP A 219 9.79 10.71 6.87
CA TRP A 219 10.97 9.90 7.14
C TRP A 219 12.14 10.31 6.24
N HIS A 220 11.91 10.42 4.93
CA HIS A 220 12.91 10.91 3.98
C HIS A 220 13.41 12.33 4.33
N LYS A 221 12.50 13.28 4.52
CA LYS A 221 12.87 14.71 4.58
C LYS A 221 13.24 15.23 5.96
N LYS A 222 12.81 14.55 7.04
CA LYS A 222 13.00 14.97 8.43
C LYS A 222 13.81 13.97 9.25
N CYS A 223 13.71 12.68 8.93
CA CYS A 223 14.47 11.62 9.62
C CYS A 223 15.69 11.14 8.84
N ARG A 224 15.98 11.73 7.66
CA ARG A 224 17.10 11.37 6.77
C ARG A 224 17.03 9.92 6.24
N GLY A 225 15.82 9.38 6.10
CA GLY A 225 15.61 8.08 5.46
C GLY A 225 16.06 8.05 4.00
N ASP A 226 16.58 6.92 3.52
CA ASP A 226 16.93 6.72 2.11
C ASP A 226 15.68 6.33 1.32
N VAL A 227 15.23 7.22 0.44
CA VAL A 227 14.13 6.96 -0.49
C VAL A 227 14.60 7.09 -1.94
N ARG A 228 14.44 6.00 -2.69
CA ARG A 228 14.60 5.97 -4.15
C ARG A 228 13.29 6.36 -4.81
N LEU A 229 13.31 7.48 -5.52
CA LEU A 229 12.11 8.05 -6.12
C LEU A 229 11.82 7.42 -7.47
N ILE A 230 10.61 6.92 -7.63
CA ILE A 230 10.05 6.45 -8.90
C ILE A 230 9.28 7.62 -9.50
N ALA A 231 9.56 7.96 -10.75
CA ALA A 231 8.85 9.04 -11.42
C ALA A 231 7.39 8.61 -11.71
N GLU A 232 6.40 9.40 -11.29
CA GLU A 232 4.98 9.10 -11.50
C GLU A 232 4.65 8.71 -12.96
N LYS A 233 5.22 9.43 -13.93
CA LYS A 233 5.03 9.19 -15.37
C LYS A 233 5.38 7.77 -15.83
N MET A 234 6.18 7.03 -15.06
CA MET A 234 6.55 5.65 -15.36
C MET A 234 5.36 4.70 -15.19
N VAL A 235 4.42 5.04 -14.29
CA VAL A 235 3.32 4.15 -13.89
C VAL A 235 1.94 4.75 -14.11
N SER A 236 1.83 6.07 -14.29
CA SER A 236 0.55 6.79 -14.38
C SER A 236 -0.37 6.32 -15.50
N GLU A 237 0.17 5.77 -16.60
CA GLU A 237 -0.63 5.20 -17.70
C GLU A 237 -1.54 4.05 -17.22
N GLY A 238 -1.07 3.30 -16.23
CA GLY A 238 -1.72 2.12 -15.70
C GLY A 238 -2.72 2.36 -14.58
N HIS A 239 -2.72 3.56 -14.02
CA HIS A 239 -3.40 3.87 -12.77
C HIS A 239 -4.88 4.17 -13.00
N CYS A 240 -5.77 3.41 -12.37
CA CYS A 240 -7.22 3.53 -12.51
C CYS A 240 -7.82 4.30 -11.34
N THR A 241 -7.68 5.63 -11.39
CA THR A 241 -7.98 6.52 -10.26
C THR A 241 -9.22 7.39 -10.48
N ARG A 242 -9.86 7.78 -9.38
CA ARG A 242 -10.86 8.87 -9.33
C ARG A 242 -10.24 10.22 -9.68
N ILE A 243 -8.96 10.43 -9.36
CA ILE A 243 -8.30 11.73 -9.51
C ILE A 243 -8.20 12.10 -10.99
N GLY A 244 -8.86 13.19 -11.38
CA GLY A 244 -8.83 13.68 -12.77
C GLY A 244 -9.73 12.90 -13.74
N ASN A 245 -10.52 11.93 -13.27
CA ASN A 245 -11.50 11.22 -14.09
C ASN A 245 -12.89 11.85 -13.94
N ASN A 246 -13.27 12.71 -14.89
CA ASN A 246 -14.56 13.41 -14.89
C ASN A 246 -15.77 12.47 -15.07
N ASN A 247 -15.54 11.24 -15.53
CA ASN A 247 -16.57 10.24 -15.75
C ASN A 247 -16.68 9.25 -14.58
N TYR A 248 -15.93 9.46 -13.50
CA TYR A 248 -15.95 8.58 -12.34
C TYR A 248 -17.29 8.66 -11.61
N VAL A 249 -17.95 7.53 -11.44
CA VAL A 249 -19.19 7.37 -10.70
C VAL A 249 -18.88 6.64 -9.40
N ILE A 250 -19.22 7.28 -8.28
CA ILE A 250 -19.07 6.70 -6.94
C ILE A 250 -20.01 5.49 -6.82
N GLN A 251 -19.47 4.29 -6.57
CA GLN A 251 -20.24 3.04 -6.50
C GLN A 251 -20.50 2.58 -5.05
N SER A 252 -19.80 3.18 -4.09
CA SER A 252 -19.86 2.85 -2.66
C SER A 252 -19.89 4.13 -1.80
N PRO A 253 -20.23 4.06 -0.50
CA PRO A 253 -20.23 5.25 0.35
C PRO A 253 -18.87 5.99 0.35
N ASP A 254 -18.89 7.32 0.21
CA ASP A 254 -17.67 8.15 0.24
C ASP A 254 -17.23 8.45 1.69
N ASN A 255 -17.03 7.38 2.48
CA ASN A 255 -16.65 7.43 3.90
C ASN A 255 -15.83 6.18 4.29
N SER A 256 -15.75 5.83 5.58
CA SER A 256 -15.02 4.66 6.06
C SER A 256 -15.53 3.32 5.50
N HIS A 257 -16.75 3.27 4.97
CA HIS A 257 -17.33 2.11 4.31
C HIS A 257 -17.05 2.06 2.80
N ARG A 258 -16.23 2.97 2.27
CA ARG A 258 -15.83 2.95 0.86
C ARG A 258 -15.31 1.56 0.48
N ASP A 259 -15.78 1.08 -0.66
CA ASP A 259 -15.44 -0.22 -1.21
C ASP A 259 -14.77 -0.05 -2.56
N LEU A 260 -13.45 -0.23 -2.58
CA LEU A 260 -12.65 -0.09 -3.79
C LEU A 260 -13.00 -1.16 -4.82
N SER A 261 -13.52 -2.32 -4.41
CA SER A 261 -13.92 -3.38 -5.35
C SER A 261 -15.03 -2.91 -6.28
N LEU A 262 -16.09 -2.32 -5.71
CA LEU A 262 -17.23 -1.78 -6.43
C LEU A 262 -16.82 -0.59 -7.28
N ASP A 263 -16.02 0.31 -6.72
CA ASP A 263 -15.49 1.49 -7.39
C ASP A 263 -14.64 1.11 -8.62
N LEU A 264 -13.75 0.11 -8.50
CA LEU A 264 -12.88 -0.33 -9.59
C LEU A 264 -13.69 -0.97 -10.71
N ALA A 265 -14.51 -1.98 -10.38
CA ALA A 265 -15.31 -2.72 -11.36
C ALA A 265 -16.36 -1.84 -12.06
N GLY A 266 -16.95 -0.88 -11.35
CA GLY A 266 -17.97 0.00 -11.92
C GLY A 266 -17.42 1.14 -12.80
N ASN A 267 -16.13 1.43 -12.74
CA ASN A 267 -15.52 2.56 -13.47
C ASN A 267 -14.50 2.13 -14.53
N PHE A 268 -13.95 0.92 -14.44
CA PHE A 268 -12.85 0.50 -15.29
C PHE A 268 -13.06 -0.93 -15.82
N ASP A 269 -13.24 -1.03 -17.13
CA ASP A 269 -13.24 -2.31 -17.83
C ASP A 269 -11.81 -2.88 -17.90
N LEU A 270 -11.60 -4.07 -17.33
CA LEU A 270 -10.28 -4.69 -17.24
C LEU A 270 -9.67 -4.90 -18.63
N MET A 271 -10.43 -5.37 -19.62
CA MET A 271 -9.89 -5.65 -20.95
C MET A 271 -9.40 -4.38 -21.65
N HIS A 272 -10.14 -3.28 -21.54
CA HIS A 272 -9.69 -1.98 -22.03
C HIS A 272 -8.42 -1.50 -21.32
N VAL A 273 -8.30 -1.73 -20.01
CA VAL A 273 -7.10 -1.38 -19.26
C VAL A 273 -5.92 -2.24 -19.73
N LEU A 274 -6.09 -3.55 -19.87
CA LEU A 274 -5.08 -4.46 -20.41
C LEU A 274 -4.61 -4.02 -21.81
N GLN A 275 -5.53 -3.57 -22.66
CA GLN A 275 -5.17 -3.04 -23.99
C GLN A 275 -4.35 -1.76 -23.92
N ARG A 276 -4.75 -0.81 -23.06
CA ARG A 276 -4.00 0.42 -22.83
C ARG A 276 -2.56 0.14 -22.42
N VAL A 277 -2.35 -0.82 -21.51
CA VAL A 277 -1.01 -1.19 -21.02
C VAL A 277 -0.37 -2.39 -21.74
N ARG A 278 -0.94 -2.82 -22.86
CA ARG A 278 -0.40 -3.88 -23.75
C ARG A 278 -0.20 -5.24 -23.06
N LEU A 279 -1.21 -5.66 -22.30
CA LEU A 279 -1.28 -6.91 -21.53
C LEU A 279 -2.47 -7.81 -21.92
N ASN A 280 -3.04 -7.63 -23.12
CA ASN A 280 -4.25 -8.33 -23.58
C ASN A 280 -4.15 -9.86 -23.48
N ASP A 281 -2.94 -10.38 -23.67
CA ASP A 281 -2.63 -11.81 -23.66
C ASP A 281 -2.66 -12.43 -22.26
N LEU A 282 -2.75 -11.61 -21.21
CA LEU A 282 -2.92 -12.05 -19.83
C LEU A 282 -4.38 -12.19 -19.39
N GLY A 283 -5.32 -11.61 -20.16
CA GLY A 283 -6.76 -11.60 -19.91
C GLY A 283 -7.43 -12.96 -20.10
#